data_AF-A0A965VN13-F1
#
_entry.id   AF-A0A965VN13-F1
#
_cell.length_a   1.000
_cell.length_b   1.000
_cell.length_c   1.000
_cell.angle_alpha   90.00
_cell.angle_beta   90.00
_cell.angle_gamma   90.00
#
_symmetry.space_group_name_H-M   'P 1'
#
loop_
_entity.id
_entity.type
_entity.pdbx_description
1 polymer ?
#
loop_
_entity_poly.entity_id
_entity_poly.type
_entity_poly.pdbx_seq_one_letter_code
_entity_poly.pdbx_strand_id
1 'polypeptide(L)'
;MSPEQATTLLDWWQEQSFDGKSLFTLSAEGTLTLKESSLYPSREIAQLNLHNLSVTVATLQKKFDEAQLKIQELQEEWQQTEEKVKLHGKVQRYKEYLLKAKLIGNYESLLQVLIGFEEETKALHEDVVLKKEAILKQLAILIDGGNFKAITEEIKIMNEAWKAMSNADYTRNDKLWKQFESLKNDFFEKKKAHFANQEKDYINNLDYKMELVEKARQWSISENWKEATSFFNACIEEWKKIGPTMYEKN
;
A
#
# COMPACT_ATOMS: atom_id res chain seq x y z
N MET A 1 56.93 -51.28 5.46
CA MET A 1 56.65 -50.47 4.26
C MET A 1 55.19 -50.08 4.35
N SER A 2 54.93 -48.84 4.72
CA SER A 2 53.58 -48.31 4.88
C SER A 2 52.93 -48.19 3.51
N PRO A 3 51.70 -48.69 3.29
CA PRO A 3 50.97 -48.35 2.10
C PRO A 3 50.55 -46.88 2.25
N GLU A 4 51.15 -45.99 1.46
CA GLU A 4 50.59 -44.66 1.22
C GLU A 4 49.15 -44.88 0.76
N GLN A 5 48.20 -44.62 1.66
CA GLN A 5 46.78 -44.62 1.32
C GLN A 5 46.61 -43.53 0.27
N ALA A 6 46.38 -43.94 -0.98
CA ALA A 6 45.99 -43.01 -2.02
C ALA A 6 44.68 -42.35 -1.57
N THR A 7 44.78 -41.15 -0.99
CA THR A 7 43.62 -40.39 -0.53
C THR A 7 42.73 -40.17 -1.73
N THR A 8 41.59 -40.84 -1.76
CA THR A 8 40.62 -40.59 -2.82
C THR A 8 39.94 -39.24 -2.58
N LEU A 9 39.33 -38.67 -3.62
CA LEU A 9 38.56 -37.43 -3.49
C LEU A 9 37.47 -37.54 -2.40
N LEU A 10 36.87 -38.73 -2.27
CA LEU A 10 35.86 -39.00 -1.26
C LEU A 10 36.46 -39.08 0.15
N ASP A 11 37.62 -39.71 0.32
CA ASP A 11 38.28 -39.79 1.63
C ASP A 11 38.63 -38.40 2.15
N TRP A 12 39.22 -37.56 1.30
CA TRP A 12 39.51 -36.16 1.65
C TRP A 12 38.23 -35.39 2.01
N TRP A 13 37.16 -35.56 1.23
CA TRP A 13 35.88 -34.91 1.50
C TRP A 13 35.26 -35.37 2.82
N GLN A 14 35.39 -36.64 3.20
CA GLN A 14 34.89 -37.14 4.48
C GLN A 14 35.61 -36.52 5.67
N GLU A 15 36.92 -36.29 5.57
CA GLU A 15 37.71 -35.64 6.62
C GLU A 15 37.39 -34.15 6.82
N GLN A 16 36.91 -33.45 5.79
CA GLN A 16 36.55 -32.03 5.92
C GLN A 16 35.36 -31.83 6.87
N SER A 17 35.42 -30.84 7.74
CA SER A 17 34.31 -30.46 8.61
C SER A 17 34.05 -28.96 8.49
N PHE A 18 32.87 -28.61 8.04
CA PHE A 18 32.39 -27.22 7.96
C PHE A 18 30.86 -27.20 8.04
N ASP A 19 30.30 -26.06 8.45
CA ASP A 19 28.87 -25.91 8.62
C ASP A 19 28.12 -26.03 7.27
N GLY A 20 27.03 -26.81 7.24
CA GLY A 20 26.28 -27.09 6.01
C GLY A 20 26.89 -28.13 5.08
N LYS A 21 27.94 -28.88 5.47
CA LYS A 21 28.51 -29.98 4.64
C LYS A 21 27.47 -30.99 4.16
N SER A 22 26.47 -31.31 4.98
CA SER A 22 25.38 -32.25 4.67
C SER A 22 24.56 -31.85 3.43
N LEU A 23 24.57 -30.56 3.07
CA LEU A 23 23.90 -29.99 1.90
C LEU A 23 24.60 -30.34 0.59
N PHE A 24 25.85 -30.78 0.62
CA PHE A 24 26.65 -31.04 -0.56
C PHE A 24 26.99 -32.52 -0.71
N THR A 25 27.13 -32.95 -1.97
CA THR A 25 27.63 -34.29 -2.32
C THR A 25 28.76 -34.17 -3.31
N LEU A 26 29.82 -34.95 -3.07
CA LEU A 26 30.93 -35.09 -4.00
C LEU A 26 30.81 -36.43 -4.73
N SER A 27 30.75 -36.41 -6.05
CA SER A 27 30.76 -37.62 -6.87
C SER A 27 32.18 -38.20 -6.99
N ALA A 28 32.30 -39.47 -7.39
CA ALA A 28 33.60 -40.12 -7.59
C ALA A 28 34.42 -39.48 -8.74
N GLU A 29 33.74 -38.85 -9.68
CA GLU A 29 34.31 -38.10 -10.79
C GLU A 29 34.82 -36.70 -10.37
N GLY A 30 34.59 -36.32 -9.11
CA GLY A 30 35.01 -35.03 -8.54
C GLY A 30 33.99 -33.90 -8.69
N THR A 31 32.76 -34.19 -9.11
CA THR A 31 31.72 -33.17 -9.26
C THR A 31 31.07 -32.87 -7.91
N LEU A 32 31.21 -31.63 -7.43
CA LEU A 32 30.58 -31.16 -6.21
C LEU A 32 29.20 -30.56 -6.52
N THR A 33 28.16 -31.19 -6.01
CA THR A 33 26.78 -30.77 -6.20
C THR A 33 26.14 -30.34 -4.88
N LEU A 34 25.32 -29.30 -4.95
CA LEU A 34 24.40 -28.91 -3.89
C LEU A 34 23.13 -29.75 -4.07
N LYS A 35 22.72 -30.46 -3.00
CA LYS A 35 21.47 -31.24 -2.99
C LYS A 35 20.27 -30.32 -3.16
N GLU A 36 19.21 -30.82 -3.80
CA GLU A 36 17.94 -30.11 -3.80
C GLU A 36 17.37 -30.00 -2.38
N SER A 37 16.66 -28.90 -2.12
CA SER A 37 15.95 -28.64 -0.87
C SER A 37 14.63 -27.94 -1.19
N SER A 38 13.76 -27.77 -0.21
CA SER A 38 12.51 -27.01 -0.39
C SER A 38 12.76 -25.55 -0.79
N LEU A 39 13.97 -25.04 -0.52
CA LEU A 39 14.34 -23.64 -0.74
C LEU A 39 15.02 -23.40 -2.09
N TYR A 40 15.58 -24.43 -2.74
CA TYR A 40 16.36 -24.29 -3.98
C TYR A 40 16.54 -25.62 -4.74
N PRO A 41 16.70 -25.57 -6.07
CA PRO A 41 16.97 -26.76 -6.87
C PRO A 41 18.42 -27.25 -6.69
N SER A 42 18.65 -28.53 -6.98
CA SER A 42 20.01 -29.09 -7.04
C SER A 42 20.84 -28.40 -8.12
N ARG A 43 22.13 -28.18 -7.86
CA ARG A 43 23.04 -27.56 -8.85
C ARG A 43 24.49 -27.98 -8.65
N GLU A 44 25.25 -27.96 -9.73
CA GLU A 44 26.70 -28.14 -9.68
C GLU A 44 27.40 -26.85 -9.21
N ILE A 45 28.24 -26.99 -8.18
CA ILE A 45 28.99 -25.88 -7.60
C ILE A 45 30.38 -25.81 -8.21
N ALA A 46 31.11 -26.93 -8.24
CA ALA A 46 32.48 -26.98 -8.76
C ALA A 46 32.90 -28.39 -9.18
N GLN A 47 33.86 -28.47 -10.10
CA GLN A 47 34.60 -29.70 -10.39
C GLN A 47 35.92 -29.69 -9.60
N LEU A 48 36.12 -30.70 -8.77
CA LEU A 48 37.28 -30.87 -7.91
C LEU A 48 38.19 -31.99 -8.45
N ASN A 49 39.49 -31.83 -8.27
CA ASN A 49 40.50 -32.83 -8.52
C ASN A 49 41.53 -32.83 -7.37
N LEU A 50 42.37 -33.86 -7.31
CA LEU A 50 43.34 -34.04 -6.21
C LEU A 50 44.33 -32.88 -6.05
N HIS A 51 44.55 -32.09 -7.11
CA HIS A 51 45.49 -30.97 -7.09
C HIS A 51 44.84 -29.64 -6.69
N ASN A 52 43.53 -29.47 -6.89
CA ASN A 52 42.83 -28.20 -6.68
C ASN A 52 41.80 -28.23 -5.54
N LEU A 53 41.53 -29.41 -4.94
CA LEU A 53 40.44 -29.59 -3.98
C LEU A 53 40.51 -28.65 -2.77
N SER A 54 41.68 -28.52 -2.15
CA SER A 54 41.88 -27.72 -0.94
C SER A 54 41.71 -26.23 -1.23
N VAL A 55 42.39 -25.75 -2.28
CA VAL A 55 42.33 -24.34 -2.71
C VAL A 55 40.92 -23.95 -3.17
N THR A 56 40.26 -24.82 -3.93
CA THR A 56 38.91 -24.55 -4.45
C THR A 56 37.89 -24.51 -3.32
N VAL A 57 37.89 -25.49 -2.41
CA VAL A 57 36.97 -25.51 -1.26
C VAL A 57 37.22 -24.32 -0.34
N ALA A 58 38.48 -23.99 -0.03
CA ALA A 58 38.80 -22.82 0.78
C ALA A 58 38.34 -21.51 0.13
N THR A 59 38.46 -21.38 -1.20
CA THR A 59 37.97 -20.22 -1.94
C THR A 59 36.44 -20.13 -1.91
N LEU A 60 35.75 -21.26 -2.01
CA LEU A 60 34.28 -21.32 -1.95
C LEU A 60 33.75 -21.02 -0.54
N GLN A 61 34.44 -21.47 0.50
CA GLN A 61 34.16 -21.13 1.90
C GLN A 61 34.39 -19.64 2.16
N LYS A 62 35.51 -19.07 1.69
CA LYS A 62 35.77 -17.63 1.83
C LYS A 62 34.66 -16.78 1.18
N LYS A 63 34.17 -17.19 -0.01
CA LYS A 63 33.02 -16.53 -0.65
C LYS A 63 31.73 -16.66 0.16
N PHE A 64 31.55 -17.78 0.86
CA PHE A 64 30.44 -17.96 1.77
C PHE A 64 30.55 -17.00 2.96
N ASP A 65 31.73 -16.87 3.57
CA ASP A 65 31.97 -15.94 4.68
C ASP A 65 31.70 -14.49 4.28
N GLU A 66 32.12 -14.08 3.07
CA GLU A 66 31.82 -12.76 2.50
C GLU A 66 30.31 -12.55 2.29
N ALA A 67 29.57 -13.59 1.88
CA ALA A 67 28.12 -13.52 1.72
C ALA A 67 27.40 -13.47 3.08
N GLN A 68 27.86 -14.24 4.06
CA GLN A 68 27.36 -14.24 5.42
C GLN A 68 27.53 -12.87 6.06
N LEU A 69 28.69 -12.23 5.90
CA LEU A 69 28.94 -10.89 6.40
C LEU A 69 27.94 -9.86 5.83
N LYS A 70 27.70 -9.88 4.51
CA LYS A 70 26.73 -8.96 3.87
C LYS A 70 25.30 -9.16 4.37
N ILE A 71 24.93 -10.40 4.70
CA ILE A 71 23.60 -10.71 5.24
C ILE A 71 23.51 -10.29 6.71
N GLN A 72 24.60 -10.41 7.47
CA GLN A 72 24.68 -9.88 8.83
C GLN A 72 24.55 -8.35 8.85
N GLU A 73 25.25 -7.65 7.96
CA GLU A 73 25.11 -6.20 7.77
C GLU A 73 23.67 -5.81 7.42
N LEU A 74 23.02 -6.56 6.52
CA LEU A 74 21.61 -6.35 6.20
C LEU A 74 20.71 -6.59 7.41
N GLN A 75 20.99 -7.60 8.22
CA GLN A 75 20.23 -7.89 9.42
C GLN A 75 20.38 -6.79 10.47
N GLU A 76 21.55 -6.20 10.62
CA GLU A 76 21.77 -5.02 11.48
C GLU A 76 21.02 -3.79 10.93
N GLU A 77 21.12 -3.53 9.63
CA GLU A 77 20.37 -2.47 8.95
C GLU A 77 18.85 -2.66 9.11
N TRP A 78 18.38 -3.91 9.08
CA TRP A 78 16.98 -4.27 9.29
C TRP A 78 16.46 -3.94 10.68
N GLN A 79 17.29 -4.11 11.72
CA GLN A 79 16.90 -3.78 13.10
C GLN A 79 16.90 -2.27 13.35
N GLN A 80 17.74 -1.52 12.66
CA GLN A 80 17.86 -0.07 12.82
C GLN A 80 16.85 0.73 11.97
N THR A 81 16.38 0.15 10.88
CA THR A 81 15.50 0.84 9.92
C THR A 81 14.03 0.72 10.32
N GLU A 82 13.36 1.86 10.51
CA GLU A 82 11.91 1.90 10.76
C GLU A 82 11.11 1.48 9.52
N GLU A 83 11.52 1.93 8.33
CA GLU A 83 10.88 1.60 7.05
C GLU A 83 11.47 0.33 6.40
N LYS A 84 11.25 -0.84 7.02
CA LYS A 84 11.74 -2.14 6.54
C LYS A 84 11.38 -2.45 5.08
N VAL A 85 10.27 -1.89 4.59
CA VAL A 85 9.82 -1.96 3.19
C VAL A 85 10.89 -1.53 2.19
N LYS A 86 11.71 -0.52 2.50
CA LYS A 86 12.79 -0.04 1.61
C LYS A 86 13.88 -1.07 1.38
N LEU A 87 14.08 -1.99 2.34
CA LEU A 87 15.10 -3.03 2.26
C LEU A 87 14.66 -4.24 1.42
N HIS A 88 13.38 -4.33 1.04
CA HIS A 88 12.86 -5.44 0.23
C HIS A 88 13.67 -5.67 -1.05
N GLY A 89 14.05 -4.61 -1.76
CA GLY A 89 14.88 -4.72 -2.96
C GLY A 89 16.28 -5.29 -2.69
N LYS A 90 16.89 -4.98 -1.53
CA LYS A 90 18.17 -5.57 -1.11
C LYS A 90 18.00 -7.05 -0.76
N VAL A 91 16.96 -7.41 -0.01
CA VAL A 91 16.61 -8.79 0.34
C VAL A 91 16.47 -9.65 -0.92
N GLN A 92 15.71 -9.18 -1.91
CA GLN A 92 15.53 -9.90 -3.19
C GLN A 92 16.84 -10.09 -3.94
N ARG A 93 17.68 -9.05 -4.00
CA ARG A 93 19.00 -9.13 -4.65
C ARG A 93 19.92 -10.14 -3.97
N TYR A 94 19.97 -10.17 -2.64
CA TYR A 94 20.79 -11.14 -1.92
C TYR A 94 20.24 -12.56 -2.03
N LYS A 95 18.91 -12.72 -2.04
CA LYS A 95 18.27 -14.02 -2.28
C LYS A 95 18.63 -14.54 -3.67
N GLU A 96 18.50 -13.70 -4.70
CA GLU A 96 18.85 -14.06 -6.08
C GLU A 96 20.35 -14.32 -6.24
N TYR A 97 21.20 -13.53 -5.59
CA TYR A 97 22.64 -13.74 -5.56
C TYR A 97 22.99 -15.11 -4.99
N LEU A 98 22.48 -15.44 -3.79
CA LEU A 98 22.71 -16.74 -3.17
C LEU A 98 22.28 -17.85 -4.13
N LEU A 99 21.08 -17.76 -4.72
CA LEU A 99 20.50 -18.77 -5.62
C LEU A 99 21.32 -19.03 -6.88
N LYS A 100 22.25 -18.14 -7.22
CA LYS A 100 23.15 -18.29 -8.40
C LYS A 100 24.62 -18.46 -8.02
N ALA A 101 25.03 -18.05 -6.83
CA ALA A 101 26.42 -18.06 -6.41
C ALA A 101 26.94 -19.48 -6.15
N LYS A 102 28.18 -19.74 -6.58
CA LYS A 102 28.93 -20.96 -6.29
C LYS A 102 29.66 -20.77 -4.95
N LEU A 103 29.08 -21.32 -3.89
CA LEU A 103 29.51 -21.17 -2.50
C LEU A 103 29.45 -22.54 -1.79
N ILE A 104 30.22 -22.72 -0.72
CA ILE A 104 30.11 -23.89 0.18
C ILE A 104 29.96 -23.38 1.62
N GLY A 105 28.90 -23.80 2.31
CA GLY A 105 28.59 -23.42 3.68
C GLY A 105 27.14 -23.70 4.04
N ASN A 106 26.67 -23.22 5.18
CA ASN A 106 25.28 -23.34 5.62
C ASN A 106 24.36 -22.39 4.85
N TYR A 107 24.10 -22.80 3.62
CA TYR A 107 23.34 -22.04 2.65
C TYR A 107 21.86 -21.93 3.03
N GLU A 108 21.32 -22.93 3.74
CA GLU A 108 19.94 -22.93 4.23
C GLU A 108 19.72 -21.86 5.30
N SER A 109 20.63 -21.66 6.25
CA SER A 109 20.46 -20.65 7.29
C SER A 109 20.40 -19.23 6.73
N LEU A 110 21.29 -18.90 5.79
CA LEU A 110 21.30 -17.59 5.12
C LEU A 110 20.00 -17.35 4.32
N LEU A 111 19.50 -18.37 3.62
CA LEU A 111 18.25 -18.26 2.90
C LEU A 111 17.04 -18.14 3.82
N GLN A 112 17.00 -18.87 4.94
CA GLN A 112 15.92 -18.77 5.92
C GLN A 112 15.80 -17.36 6.48
N VAL A 113 16.93 -16.70 6.79
CA VAL A 113 16.95 -15.28 7.22
C VAL A 113 16.33 -14.37 6.17
N LEU A 114 16.75 -14.50 4.91
CA LEU A 114 16.22 -13.68 3.81
C LEU A 114 14.74 -13.95 3.52
N ILE A 115 14.30 -15.20 3.64
CA ILE A 115 12.87 -15.58 3.51
C ILE A 115 12.06 -14.94 4.63
N GLY A 116 12.54 -14.96 5.87
CA GLY A 116 11.89 -14.28 6.99
C GLY A 116 11.73 -12.77 6.75
N PHE A 117 12.76 -12.10 6.24
CA PHE A 117 12.67 -10.68 5.85
C PHE A 117 11.71 -10.44 4.69
N GLU A 118 11.67 -11.34 3.71
CA GLU A 118 10.70 -11.26 2.62
C GLU A 118 9.26 -11.40 3.12
N GLU A 119 9.00 -12.34 4.03
CA GLU A 119 7.68 -12.55 4.64
C GLU A 119 7.26 -11.35 5.48
N GLU A 120 8.17 -10.80 6.30
CA GLU A 120 7.91 -9.61 7.11
C GLU A 120 7.61 -8.38 6.24
N THR A 121 8.39 -8.13 5.19
CA THR A 121 8.10 -7.03 4.24
C THR A 121 6.76 -7.24 3.54
N LYS A 122 6.42 -8.46 3.12
CA LYS A 122 5.11 -8.75 2.51
C LYS A 122 3.96 -8.50 3.48
N ALA A 123 4.10 -8.93 4.74
CA ALA A 123 3.09 -8.70 5.77
C ALA A 123 2.86 -7.19 6.03
N LEU A 124 3.95 -6.40 6.09
CA LEU A 124 3.86 -4.94 6.24
C LEU A 124 3.14 -4.28 5.06
N HIS A 125 3.42 -4.71 3.84
CA HIS A 125 2.70 -4.22 2.66
C HIS A 125 1.20 -4.55 2.70
N GLU A 126 0.86 -5.76 3.10
CA GLU A 126 -0.53 -6.20 3.18
C GLU A 126 -1.29 -5.43 4.28
N ASP A 127 -0.68 -5.18 5.44
CA ASP A 127 -1.26 -4.35 6.50
C ASP A 127 -1.57 -2.92 6.03
N VAL A 128 -0.66 -2.29 5.26
CA VAL A 128 -0.90 -0.97 4.65
C VAL A 128 -2.06 -1.00 3.66
N VAL A 129 -2.15 -2.06 2.83
CA VAL A 129 -3.25 -2.25 1.88
C VAL A 129 -4.59 -2.37 2.64
N LEU A 130 -4.65 -3.20 3.68
CA LEU A 130 -5.86 -3.38 4.50
C LEU A 130 -6.30 -2.08 5.17
N LYS A 131 -5.37 -1.28 5.68
CA LYS A 131 -5.66 0.05 6.25
C LYS A 131 -6.25 1.01 5.20
N LYS A 132 -5.68 1.04 3.99
CA LYS A 132 -6.21 1.85 2.87
C LYS A 132 -7.60 1.39 2.43
N GLU A 133 -7.83 0.08 2.36
CA GLU A 133 -9.16 -0.47 2.08
C GLU A 133 -10.18 -0.14 3.17
N ALA A 134 -9.77 -0.13 4.44
CA ALA A 134 -10.63 0.28 5.55
C ALA A 134 -11.06 1.74 5.43
N ILE A 135 -10.14 2.65 5.06
CA ILE A 135 -10.46 4.06 4.79
C ILE A 135 -11.48 4.17 3.66
N LEU A 136 -11.33 3.43 2.56
CA LEU A 136 -12.28 3.44 1.46
C LEU A 136 -13.69 3.00 1.89
N LYS A 137 -13.77 1.92 2.69
CA LYS A 137 -15.06 1.44 3.22
C LYS A 137 -15.71 2.48 4.14
N GLN A 138 -14.92 3.10 5.02
CA GLN A 138 -15.41 4.17 5.90
C GLN A 138 -15.90 5.37 5.10
N LEU A 139 -15.14 5.81 4.10
CA LEU A 139 -15.53 6.93 3.22
C LEU A 139 -16.84 6.64 2.49
N ALA A 140 -17.01 5.42 1.95
CA ALA A 140 -18.23 5.03 1.25
C ALA A 140 -19.46 5.11 2.17
N ILE A 141 -19.37 4.57 3.40
CA ILE A 141 -20.46 4.62 4.39
C ILE A 141 -20.77 6.08 4.79
N LEU A 142 -19.72 6.87 4.97
CA LEU A 142 -19.83 8.25 5.41
C LEU A 142 -20.54 9.14 4.38
N ILE A 143 -20.24 8.96 3.09
CA ILE A 143 -20.85 9.72 1.98
C ILE A 143 -22.37 9.52 1.92
N ASP A 144 -22.87 8.35 2.32
CA ASP A 144 -24.32 8.07 2.35
C ASP A 144 -25.04 8.76 3.53
N GLY A 145 -24.32 9.25 4.53
CA GLY A 145 -24.87 9.85 5.76
C GLY A 145 -25.41 11.29 5.65
N GLY A 146 -25.30 11.94 4.48
CA GLY A 146 -26.02 13.19 4.15
C GLY A 146 -25.53 14.50 4.80
N ASN A 147 -24.61 14.50 5.77
CA ASN A 147 -24.09 15.73 6.39
C ASN A 147 -22.85 16.27 5.67
N PHE A 148 -23.03 17.14 4.66
CA PHE A 148 -21.91 17.66 3.86
C PHE A 148 -20.77 18.30 4.66
N LYS A 149 -21.04 18.99 5.77
CA LYS A 149 -20.01 19.67 6.56
C LYS A 149 -19.14 18.66 7.32
N ALA A 150 -19.78 17.74 8.05
CA ALA A 150 -19.07 16.69 8.77
C ALA A 150 -18.28 15.79 7.81
N ILE A 151 -18.89 15.39 6.69
CA ILE A 151 -18.25 14.54 5.69
C ILE A 151 -17.01 15.24 5.08
N THR A 152 -17.05 16.56 4.86
CA THR A 152 -15.89 17.30 4.31
C THR A 152 -14.70 17.27 5.27
N GLU A 153 -14.93 17.39 6.58
CA GLU A 153 -13.85 17.35 7.58
C GLU A 153 -13.25 15.95 7.70
N GLU A 154 -14.09 14.93 7.75
CA GLU A 154 -13.65 13.53 7.79
C GLU A 154 -12.87 13.14 6.52
N ILE A 155 -13.29 13.58 5.33
CA ILE A 155 -12.52 13.38 4.09
C ILE A 155 -11.10 13.95 4.21
N LYS A 156 -10.95 15.10 4.88
CA LYS A 156 -9.65 15.74 5.08
C LYS A 156 -8.77 14.90 6.01
N ILE A 157 -9.32 14.44 7.14
CA ILE A 157 -8.64 13.53 8.08
C ILE A 157 -8.22 12.24 7.38
N MET A 158 -9.12 11.61 6.62
CA MET A 158 -8.84 10.38 5.85
C MET A 158 -7.75 10.60 4.80
N ASN A 159 -7.70 11.77 4.14
CA ASN A 159 -6.67 12.10 3.16
C ASN A 159 -5.30 12.32 3.82
N GLU A 160 -5.26 12.90 5.01
CA GLU A 160 -4.02 13.03 5.80
C GLU A 160 -3.53 11.66 6.28
N ALA A 161 -4.43 10.82 6.80
CA ALA A 161 -4.12 9.43 7.15
C ALA A 161 -3.61 8.63 5.93
N TRP A 162 -4.20 8.86 4.74
CA TRP A 162 -3.74 8.24 3.50
C TRP A 162 -2.30 8.61 3.16
N LYS A 163 -1.96 9.91 3.25
CA LYS A 163 -0.62 10.43 2.96
C LYS A 163 0.42 10.00 3.98
N ALA A 164 0.03 9.80 5.24
CA ALA A 164 0.92 9.36 6.30
C ALA A 164 1.33 7.88 6.15
N MET A 165 0.52 7.06 5.48
CA MET A 165 0.86 5.66 5.22
C MET A 165 1.91 5.55 4.12
N SER A 166 2.89 4.65 4.32
CA SER A 166 3.91 4.37 3.33
C SER A 166 3.30 3.89 2.00
N ASN A 167 4.03 4.11 0.91
CA ASN A 167 3.63 3.62 -0.39
C ASN A 167 3.79 2.10 -0.40
N ALA A 168 2.67 1.38 -0.43
CA ALA A 168 2.66 -0.03 -0.75
C ALA A 168 3.02 -0.25 -2.22
N ASP A 169 3.04 -1.51 -2.68
CA ASP A 169 3.21 -1.88 -4.08
C ASP A 169 2.46 -0.90 -5.03
N TYR A 170 3.22 -0.31 -5.95
CA TYR A 170 2.80 0.82 -6.79
C TYR A 170 1.46 0.54 -7.49
N THR A 171 1.27 -0.66 -8.02
CA THR A 171 0.06 -1.02 -8.79
C THR A 171 -1.18 -1.08 -7.89
N ARG A 172 -1.07 -1.71 -6.71
CA ARG A 172 -2.19 -1.78 -5.76
C ARG A 172 -2.50 -0.41 -5.18
N ASN A 173 -1.46 0.38 -4.87
CA ASN A 173 -1.61 1.74 -4.35
C ASN A 173 -2.33 2.68 -5.34
N ASP A 174 -1.98 2.64 -6.63
CA ASP A 174 -2.63 3.44 -7.67
C ASP A 174 -4.12 3.10 -7.82
N LYS A 175 -4.47 1.80 -7.81
CA LYS A 175 -5.86 1.37 -7.87
C LYS A 175 -6.68 1.89 -6.69
N LEU A 176 -6.15 1.73 -5.47
CA LEU A 176 -6.82 2.18 -4.24
C LEU A 176 -6.94 3.72 -4.21
N TRP A 177 -5.92 4.43 -4.69
CA TRP A 177 -5.94 5.89 -4.78
C TRP A 177 -7.00 6.39 -5.76
N LYS A 178 -7.10 5.78 -6.95
CA LYS A 178 -8.15 6.11 -7.92
C LYS A 178 -9.56 5.90 -7.37
N GLN A 179 -9.77 4.83 -6.60
CA GLN A 179 -11.04 4.61 -5.91
C GLN A 179 -11.33 5.69 -4.88
N PHE A 180 -10.32 6.09 -4.09
CA PHE A 180 -10.44 7.16 -3.11
C PHE A 180 -10.79 8.50 -3.78
N GLU A 181 -10.09 8.84 -4.87
CA GLU A 181 -10.36 10.06 -5.64
C GLU A 181 -11.75 10.04 -6.29
N SER A 182 -12.17 8.90 -6.84
CA SER A 182 -13.51 8.76 -7.43
C SER A 182 -14.60 9.05 -6.39
N LEU A 183 -14.54 8.39 -5.22
CA LEU A 183 -15.52 8.59 -4.15
C LEU A 183 -15.56 10.05 -3.68
N LYS A 184 -14.38 10.66 -3.51
CA LYS A 184 -14.24 12.06 -3.13
C LYS A 184 -14.87 12.99 -4.17
N ASN A 185 -14.58 12.77 -5.46
CA ASN A 185 -15.11 13.59 -6.54
C ASN A 185 -16.64 13.47 -6.63
N ASP A 186 -17.18 12.26 -6.55
CA ASP A 186 -18.62 12.02 -6.55
C ASP A 186 -19.33 12.76 -5.41
N PHE A 187 -18.72 12.76 -4.21
CA PHE A 187 -19.22 13.52 -3.07
C PHE A 187 -19.23 15.04 -3.32
N PHE A 188 -18.13 15.60 -3.81
CA PHE A 188 -18.05 17.04 -4.05
C PHE A 188 -18.96 17.51 -5.18
N GLU A 189 -19.17 16.69 -6.22
CA GLU A 189 -20.15 16.97 -7.27
C GLU A 189 -21.58 16.94 -6.72
N LYS A 190 -21.94 15.94 -5.90
CA LYS A 190 -23.25 15.90 -5.21
C LYS A 190 -23.46 17.11 -4.31
N LYS A 191 -22.44 17.50 -3.55
CA LYS A 191 -22.44 18.68 -2.69
C LYS A 191 -22.67 19.95 -3.51
N LYS A 192 -21.92 20.13 -4.59
CA LYS A 192 -22.03 21.28 -5.50
C LYS A 192 -23.43 21.36 -6.12
N ALA A 193 -23.95 20.25 -6.61
CA ALA A 193 -25.30 20.19 -7.18
C ALA A 193 -26.38 20.54 -6.14
N HIS A 194 -26.25 20.05 -4.90
CA HIS A 194 -27.18 20.36 -3.82
C HIS A 194 -27.22 21.86 -3.52
N PHE A 195 -26.07 22.51 -3.32
CA PHE A 195 -26.02 23.95 -3.05
C PHE A 195 -26.44 24.79 -4.26
N ALA A 196 -26.10 24.38 -5.48
CA ALA A 196 -26.55 25.08 -6.70
C ALA A 196 -28.08 25.02 -6.87
N ASN A 197 -28.71 23.88 -6.53
CA ASN A 197 -30.17 23.78 -6.55
C ASN A 197 -30.81 24.61 -5.44
N GLN A 198 -30.24 24.58 -4.22
CA GLN A 198 -30.70 25.44 -3.13
C GLN A 198 -30.62 26.94 -3.48
N GLU A 199 -29.54 27.35 -4.15
CA GLU A 199 -29.39 28.72 -4.64
C GLU A 199 -30.44 29.10 -5.68
N LYS A 200 -30.73 28.21 -6.64
CA LYS A 200 -31.82 28.40 -7.60
C LYS A 200 -33.19 28.53 -6.91
N ASP A 201 -33.46 27.70 -5.91
CA ASP A 201 -34.70 27.76 -5.14
C ASP A 201 -34.82 29.10 -4.41
N TYR A 202 -33.73 29.62 -3.85
CA TYR A 202 -33.72 30.95 -3.23
C TYR A 202 -33.96 32.09 -4.22
N ILE A 203 -33.42 32.00 -5.44
CA ILE A 203 -33.67 32.99 -6.50
C ILE A 203 -35.14 32.94 -6.94
N ASN A 204 -35.68 31.74 -7.20
CA ASN A 204 -37.09 31.57 -7.57
C ASN A 204 -38.03 32.09 -6.47
N ASN A 205 -37.72 31.80 -5.20
CA ASN A 205 -38.48 32.32 -4.06
C ASN A 205 -38.44 33.85 -3.99
N LEU A 206 -37.31 34.48 -4.36
CA LEU A 206 -37.19 35.93 -4.39
C LEU A 206 -38.06 36.52 -5.50
N ASP A 207 -38.01 35.95 -6.69
CA ASP A 207 -38.80 36.40 -7.83
C ASP A 207 -40.30 36.29 -7.52
N TYR A 208 -40.77 35.18 -6.93
CA TYR A 208 -42.16 35.04 -6.50
C TYR A 208 -42.56 36.06 -5.43
N LYS A 209 -41.68 36.33 -4.46
CA LYS A 209 -41.91 37.38 -3.46
C LYS A 209 -41.99 38.77 -4.09
N MET A 210 -41.12 39.07 -5.06
CA MET A 210 -41.14 40.34 -5.79
C MET A 210 -42.42 40.51 -6.61
N GLU A 211 -42.86 39.47 -7.33
CA GLU A 211 -44.14 39.49 -8.06
C GLU A 211 -45.33 39.72 -7.13
N LEU A 212 -45.31 39.12 -5.93
CA LEU A 212 -46.37 39.29 -4.95
C LEU A 212 -46.44 40.71 -4.41
N VAL A 213 -45.27 41.33 -4.17
CA VAL A 213 -45.17 42.74 -3.75
C VAL A 213 -45.68 43.67 -4.85
N GLU A 214 -45.35 43.42 -6.11
CA GLU A 214 -45.84 44.23 -7.22
C GLU A 214 -47.37 44.14 -7.37
N LYS A 215 -47.93 42.92 -7.28
CA LYS A 215 -49.39 42.73 -7.28
C LYS A 215 -50.04 43.45 -6.10
N ALA A 216 -49.45 43.37 -4.91
CA ALA A 216 -49.93 44.08 -3.72
C ALA A 216 -49.88 45.61 -3.89
N ARG A 217 -48.84 46.15 -4.54
CA ARG A 217 -48.72 47.58 -4.86
C ARG A 217 -49.80 48.06 -5.82
N GLN A 218 -50.18 47.26 -6.81
CA GLN A 218 -51.27 47.64 -7.73
C GLN A 218 -52.61 47.75 -7.00
N TRP A 219 -52.86 46.87 -6.03
CA TRP A 219 -54.08 46.90 -5.21
C TRP A 219 -54.09 47.99 -4.14
N SER A 220 -52.94 48.57 -3.79
CA SER A 220 -52.88 49.65 -2.79
C SER A 220 -53.54 50.95 -3.24
N ILE A 221 -53.83 51.10 -4.54
CA ILE A 221 -54.45 52.27 -5.15
C ILE A 221 -55.99 52.10 -5.26
N SER A 222 -56.53 50.92 -4.93
CA SER A 222 -57.97 50.63 -5.04
C SER A 222 -58.81 51.36 -4.01
N GLU A 223 -59.91 51.99 -4.45
CA GLU A 223 -60.90 52.64 -3.57
C GLU A 223 -61.85 51.62 -2.90
N ASN A 224 -61.86 50.37 -3.37
CA ASN A 224 -62.63 49.28 -2.76
C ASN A 224 -61.84 48.62 -1.63
N TRP A 225 -61.91 49.24 -0.45
CA TRP A 225 -61.21 48.79 0.77
C TRP A 225 -61.48 47.33 1.17
N LYS A 226 -62.70 46.82 0.92
CA LYS A 226 -63.08 45.46 1.34
C LYS A 226 -62.39 44.41 0.48
N GLU A 227 -62.36 44.61 -0.84
CA GLU A 227 -61.65 43.73 -1.77
C GLU A 227 -60.14 43.85 -1.63
N ALA A 228 -59.60 45.07 -1.47
CA ALA A 228 -58.18 45.29 -1.22
C ALA A 228 -57.70 44.55 0.04
N THR A 229 -58.44 44.65 1.15
CA THR A 229 -58.09 43.95 2.40
C THR A 229 -58.06 42.43 2.22
N SER A 230 -59.04 41.87 1.50
CA SER A 230 -59.07 40.43 1.20
C SER A 230 -57.88 40.00 0.34
N PHE A 231 -57.50 40.83 -0.63
CA PHE A 231 -56.35 40.59 -1.50
C PHE A 231 -55.02 40.63 -0.73
N PHE A 232 -54.81 41.64 0.13
CA PHE A 232 -53.62 41.72 0.97
C PHE A 232 -53.48 40.52 1.91
N ASN A 233 -54.58 40.07 2.52
CA ASN A 233 -54.56 38.86 3.34
C ASN A 233 -54.17 37.61 2.52
N ALA A 234 -54.69 37.48 1.30
CA ALA A 234 -54.27 36.40 0.39
C ALA A 234 -52.77 36.49 0.04
N CYS A 235 -52.25 37.68 -0.24
CA CYS A 235 -50.82 37.89 -0.46
C CYS A 235 -49.96 37.54 0.76
N ILE A 236 -50.40 37.85 1.98
CA ILE A 236 -49.67 37.47 3.20
C ILE A 236 -49.62 35.94 3.35
N GLU A 237 -50.72 35.25 3.06
CA GLU A 237 -50.76 33.78 3.12
C GLU A 237 -49.89 33.14 2.03
N GLU A 238 -49.87 33.69 0.80
CA GLU A 238 -48.95 33.24 -0.25
C GLU A 238 -47.49 33.53 0.10
N TRP A 239 -47.18 34.69 0.70
CA TRP A 239 -45.83 35.04 1.14
C TRP A 239 -45.27 34.03 2.14
N LYS A 240 -46.08 33.59 3.11
CA LYS A 240 -45.69 32.60 4.11
C LYS A 240 -45.43 31.21 3.51
N LYS A 241 -46.06 30.89 2.38
CA LYS A 241 -45.84 29.64 1.64
C LYS A 241 -44.55 29.68 0.83
N ILE A 242 -44.13 30.87 0.37
CA ILE A 242 -42.86 31.02 -0.36
C ILE A 242 -41.70 30.79 0.62
N GLY A 243 -40.79 29.89 0.24
CA GLY A 243 -39.65 29.50 1.06
C GLY A 243 -38.66 30.63 1.36
N PRO A 244 -37.55 30.31 2.04
CA PRO A 244 -36.49 31.27 2.31
C PRO A 244 -35.87 31.82 1.01
N THR A 245 -35.35 33.04 1.12
CA THR A 245 -34.65 33.81 0.09
C THR A 245 -33.21 34.03 0.49
N MET A 246 -32.34 34.39 -0.46
CA MET A 246 -30.94 34.70 -0.17
C MET A 246 -30.82 35.76 0.93
N TYR A 247 -29.97 35.51 1.93
CA TYR A 247 -29.85 36.33 3.15
C TYR A 247 -29.42 37.78 2.86
N GLU A 248 -28.78 38.05 1.72
CA GLU A 248 -28.30 39.38 1.32
C GLU A 248 -29.38 40.26 0.64
N LYS A 249 -30.59 39.74 0.37
CA LYS A 249 -31.66 40.48 -0.33
C LYS A 249 -32.97 40.60 0.45
N ASN A 250 -32.96 40.31 1.75
CA ASN A 250 -34.11 40.50 2.64
C ASN A 250 -34.14 41.91 3.25
#